data_AF-N9U019-F1
#
_entry.id   AF-N9U019-F1
#
_cell.length_a   1.000
_cell.length_b   1.000
_cell.length_c   1.000
_cell.angle_alpha   90.00
_cell.angle_beta   90.00
_cell.angle_gamma   90.00
#
_symmetry.space_group_name_H-M   'P 1'
#
loop_
_entity.id
_entity.type
_entity.pdbx_description
1 polymer ?
#
loop_
_entity_poly.entity_id
_entity_poly.type
_entity_poly.pdbx_seq_one_letter_code
_entity_poly.pdbx_strand_id
1 'polypeptide(L)'
;MISQSKKDLLEKYYTNKVGLKHLWLFFSFFLVLGLLALNIAIIYGLTLVPSQSQSDLDKYKKLFPYFPIMLAILLTLLTLSTFWWVNSLAHILFVRYYHHNIFKAEKWLKVKLFTTLNIAAYKTLNKNLNMLSNKDKKFLFEMQEAELIPQGDYALALAYKDYYYKPNKIEFIAINENFNPKAIANSNNLEISSMNEVFIKAKYQDIDIEISRPRFIPLAYQKNKSKMILPNKNYLLALKLQQLLQIYQSKQAGKKVAEANIETNLSNIAFILAKEKNLCFKTIIKDFKNASIDHYFVNYFLKTFIFEDFEKLNDFQTMLNKFIDKSKNFNELKWFFEQFFLTIKNDKELSQLHHLMNKIIANKVEIDNKYLKNLSSKNKKRNRFKLQFTNLQEKQTYLAQFPNQFKSQLIANYYANFNNEQQNTIDMRAILLLELNKQLGVTNEK
;
A
#
# COMPACT_ATOMS: atom_id res chain seq x y z
N MET A 1 9.63 -11.44 -4.21
CA MET A 1 11.05 -11.42 -3.77
C MET A 1 11.85 -10.56 -4.75
N ILE A 2 12.71 -9.62 -4.29
CA ILE A 2 13.56 -8.79 -5.19
C ILE A 2 14.38 -9.71 -6.09
N SER A 3 14.48 -9.41 -7.39
CA SER A 3 15.25 -10.26 -8.32
C SER A 3 16.70 -10.41 -7.87
N GLN A 4 17.24 -11.62 -8.00
CA GLN A 4 18.58 -11.96 -7.51
C GLN A 4 19.65 -10.99 -8.03
N SER A 5 19.61 -10.68 -9.34
CA SER A 5 20.53 -9.71 -9.95
C SER A 5 20.50 -8.31 -9.33
N LYS A 6 19.35 -7.86 -8.81
CA LYS A 6 19.25 -6.57 -8.10
C LYS A 6 19.82 -6.69 -6.69
N LYS A 7 19.57 -7.81 -6.00
CA LYS A 7 20.12 -8.09 -4.68
C LYS A 7 21.64 -8.15 -4.72
N ASP A 8 22.21 -8.91 -5.65
CA ASP A 8 23.67 -9.06 -5.81
C ASP A 8 24.33 -7.71 -6.06
N LEU A 9 23.69 -6.86 -6.88
CA LEU A 9 24.18 -5.52 -7.15
C LEU A 9 24.12 -4.63 -5.89
N LEU A 10 23.00 -4.65 -5.16
CA LEU A 10 22.86 -3.91 -3.91
C LEU A 10 23.93 -4.36 -2.89
N GLU A 11 24.14 -5.65 -2.73
CA GLU A 11 25.15 -6.21 -1.81
C GLU A 11 26.58 -5.82 -2.22
N LYS A 12 26.92 -5.94 -3.51
CA LYS A 12 28.23 -5.52 -4.04
C LYS A 12 28.57 -4.06 -3.73
N TYR A 13 27.59 -3.17 -3.80
CA TYR A 13 27.81 -1.74 -3.49
C TYR A 13 27.85 -1.46 -2.00
N TYR A 14 27.24 -2.31 -1.17
CA TYR A 14 27.26 -2.18 0.28
C TYR A 14 28.58 -2.68 0.90
N THR A 15 29.10 -3.80 0.41
CA THR A 15 30.36 -4.39 0.91
C THR A 15 31.59 -3.55 0.58
N ASN A 16 31.55 -2.78 -0.52
CA ASN A 16 32.52 -1.74 -0.82
C ASN A 16 32.37 -0.54 0.15
N LYS A 17 32.86 -0.70 1.39
CA LYS A 17 32.88 0.33 2.43
C LYS A 17 33.84 1.47 2.04
N VAL A 18 33.32 2.47 1.35
CA VAL A 18 34.06 3.70 0.95
C VAL A 18 33.58 4.92 1.75
N GLY A 19 32.96 4.69 2.93
CA GLY A 19 32.26 5.71 3.71
C GLY A 19 33.07 6.97 4.01
N LEU A 20 34.33 6.83 4.46
CA LEU A 20 35.17 7.98 4.83
C LEU A 20 35.52 8.87 3.62
N LYS A 21 35.88 8.27 2.48
CA LYS A 21 36.23 9.01 1.26
C LYS A 21 35.03 9.80 0.73
N HIS A 22 33.84 9.21 0.77
CA HIS A 22 32.62 9.90 0.35
C HIS A 22 32.20 11.01 1.31
N LEU A 23 32.55 10.91 2.59
CA LEU A 23 32.29 11.97 3.58
C LEU A 23 33.18 13.19 3.30
N TRP A 24 34.48 12.99 3.06
CA TRP A 24 35.39 14.07 2.66
C TRP A 24 34.98 14.75 1.35
N LEU A 25 34.58 13.95 0.35
CA LEU A 25 34.08 14.45 -0.93
C LEU A 25 32.76 15.22 -0.81
N PHE A 26 31.93 14.89 0.18
CA PHE A 26 30.72 15.66 0.47
C PHE A 26 31.07 17.05 1.01
N PHE A 27 32.06 17.15 1.91
CA PHE A 27 32.48 18.43 2.49
C PHE A 27 33.29 19.31 1.52
N SER A 28 34.04 18.72 0.58
CA SER A 28 34.79 19.49 -0.42
C SER A 28 33.91 20.35 -1.33
N PHE A 29 32.64 19.98 -1.51
CA PHE A 29 31.66 20.81 -2.25
C PHE A 29 31.39 22.16 -1.54
N PHE A 30 31.24 22.14 -0.22
CA PHE A 30 31.03 23.37 0.55
C PHE A 30 32.28 24.26 0.55
N LEU A 31 33.47 23.67 0.48
CA LEU A 31 34.71 24.41 0.29
C LEU A 31 34.76 25.10 -1.07
N VAL A 32 34.35 24.42 -2.15
CA VAL A 32 34.23 25.04 -3.49
C VAL A 32 33.19 26.16 -3.50
N LEU A 33 32.03 25.97 -2.86
CA LEU A 33 31.03 27.04 -2.70
C LEU A 33 31.57 28.23 -1.92
N GLY A 34 32.32 27.98 -0.84
CA GLY A 34 32.97 29.03 -0.05
C GLY A 34 34.00 29.83 -0.85
N LEU A 35 34.84 29.15 -1.64
CA LEU A 35 35.79 29.80 -2.56
C LEU A 35 35.07 30.60 -3.65
N LEU A 36 33.93 30.11 -4.15
CA LEU A 36 33.14 30.81 -5.16
C LEU A 36 32.49 32.07 -4.59
N ALA A 37 31.92 31.99 -3.38
CA ALA A 37 31.39 33.14 -2.66
C ALA A 37 32.49 34.19 -2.38
N LEU A 38 33.68 33.74 -1.97
CA LEU A 38 34.84 34.62 -1.77
C LEU A 38 35.26 35.32 -3.06
N ASN A 39 35.34 34.60 -4.19
CA ASN A 39 35.68 35.19 -5.49
C ASN A 39 34.64 36.21 -5.95
N ILE A 40 33.34 35.93 -5.78
CA ILE A 40 32.27 36.90 -6.08
C ILE A 40 32.41 38.13 -5.20
N ALA A 41 32.67 37.96 -3.90
CA ALA A 41 32.87 39.07 -2.97
C ALA A 41 34.10 39.91 -3.33
N ILE A 42 35.21 39.29 -3.75
CA ILE A 42 36.41 40.01 -4.22
C ILE A 42 36.11 40.79 -5.50
N ILE A 43 35.46 40.18 -6.50
CA ILE A 43 35.10 40.86 -7.75
C ILE A 43 34.17 42.03 -7.48
N TYR A 44 33.11 41.81 -6.69
CA TYR A 44 32.15 42.85 -6.33
C TYR A 44 32.80 43.99 -5.53
N GLY A 45 33.65 43.64 -4.56
CA GLY A 45 34.44 44.60 -3.78
C GLY A 45 35.38 45.43 -4.65
N LEU A 46 36.05 44.81 -5.62
CA LEU A 46 36.91 45.51 -6.59
C LEU A 46 36.11 46.44 -7.53
N THR A 47 34.87 46.10 -7.88
CA THR A 47 34.00 46.95 -8.73
C THR A 47 33.34 48.12 -7.99
N LEU A 48 33.32 48.10 -6.66
CA LEU A 48 32.70 49.14 -5.82
C LEU A 48 33.70 50.20 -5.32
N VAL A 49 35.00 50.05 -5.54
CA VAL A 49 36.00 51.07 -5.15
C VAL A 49 35.87 52.29 -6.10
N PRO A 50 35.39 53.47 -5.64
CA PRO A 50 35.01 54.58 -6.52
C PRO A 50 36.19 55.40 -7.07
N SER A 51 37.42 55.08 -6.70
CA SER A 51 38.62 55.86 -7.02
C SER A 51 39.62 55.01 -7.80
N GLN A 52 39.41 54.85 -9.10
CA GLN A 52 40.40 54.21 -9.97
C GLN A 52 40.82 55.15 -11.08
N SER A 53 42.14 55.27 -11.25
CA SER A 53 42.76 56.08 -12.30
C SER A 53 42.41 55.51 -13.68
N GLN A 54 42.48 56.32 -14.74
CA GLN A 54 42.26 55.85 -16.13
C GLN A 54 43.15 54.63 -16.50
N SER A 55 44.32 54.52 -15.87
CA SER A 55 45.25 53.39 -16.04
C SER A 55 44.74 52.06 -15.47
N ASP A 56 43.91 52.12 -14.43
CA ASP A 56 43.26 50.94 -13.84
C ASP A 56 42.08 50.51 -14.71
N LEU A 57 41.30 51.47 -15.22
CA LEU A 57 40.17 51.22 -16.12
C LEU A 57 40.60 50.50 -17.41
N ASP A 58 41.77 50.85 -17.96
CA ASP A 58 42.35 50.20 -19.14
C ASP A 58 42.91 48.80 -18.84
N LYS A 59 43.38 48.53 -17.62
CA LYS A 59 43.72 47.16 -17.17
C LYS A 59 42.47 46.28 -17.07
N TYR A 60 41.35 46.80 -16.55
CA TYR A 60 40.08 46.07 -16.49
C TYR A 60 39.51 45.79 -17.89
N LYS A 61 39.60 46.74 -18.83
CA LYS A 61 39.21 46.52 -20.24
C LYS A 61 40.03 45.41 -20.91
N LYS A 62 41.32 45.28 -20.59
CA LYS A 62 42.17 44.16 -21.07
C LYS A 62 41.78 42.81 -20.46
N LEU A 63 41.22 42.79 -19.24
CA LEU A 63 40.74 41.59 -18.55
C LEU A 63 39.32 41.18 -18.98
N PHE A 64 38.51 42.11 -19.49
CA PHE A 64 37.12 41.90 -19.88
C PHE A 64 36.88 40.75 -20.89
N PRO A 65 37.72 40.52 -21.91
CA PRO A 65 37.59 39.37 -22.82
C PRO A 65 37.79 38.01 -22.13
N TYR A 66 38.49 37.97 -21.00
CA TYR A 66 38.74 36.75 -20.23
C TYR A 66 37.62 36.46 -19.22
N PHE A 67 36.74 37.42 -18.96
CA PHE A 67 35.63 37.25 -18.01
C PHE A 67 34.64 36.14 -18.43
N PRO A 68 34.19 36.02 -19.70
CA PRO A 68 33.36 34.89 -20.14
C PRO A 68 34.06 33.54 -19.98
N ILE A 69 35.37 33.47 -20.22
CA ILE A 69 36.18 32.24 -20.07
C ILE A 69 36.26 31.83 -18.59
N MET A 70 36.56 32.79 -17.71
CA MET A 70 36.60 32.57 -16.26
C MET A 70 35.24 32.13 -15.73
N LEU A 71 34.16 32.76 -16.19
CA LEU A 71 32.79 32.38 -15.85
C LEU A 71 32.45 30.97 -16.33
N ALA A 72 32.84 30.60 -17.55
CA ALA A 72 32.65 29.25 -18.09
C ALA A 72 33.41 28.18 -17.28
N ILE A 73 34.65 28.46 -16.87
CA ILE A 73 35.44 27.58 -16.00
C ILE A 73 34.77 27.42 -14.64
N LEU A 74 34.31 28.52 -14.02
CA LEU A 74 33.59 28.50 -12.74
C LEU A 74 32.31 27.67 -12.82
N LEU A 75 31.49 27.87 -13.86
CA LEU A 75 30.26 27.10 -14.09
C LEU A 75 30.57 25.61 -14.30
N THR A 76 31.65 25.29 -15.01
CA THR A 76 32.10 23.90 -15.22
C THR A 76 32.53 23.25 -13.90
N LEU A 77 33.34 23.94 -13.09
CA LEU A 77 33.77 23.47 -11.76
C LEU A 77 32.57 23.30 -10.80
N LEU A 78 31.63 24.24 -10.82
CA LEU A 78 30.40 24.15 -10.04
C LEU A 78 29.55 22.94 -10.46
N THR A 79 29.45 22.69 -11.76
CA THR A 79 28.71 21.53 -12.29
C THR A 79 29.37 20.21 -11.87
N LEU A 80 30.69 20.08 -12.04
CA LEU A 80 31.44 18.89 -11.64
C LEU A 80 31.37 18.64 -10.13
N SER A 81 31.56 19.69 -9.33
CA SER A 81 31.48 19.61 -7.87
C SER A 81 30.06 19.22 -7.40
N THR A 82 29.02 19.70 -8.08
CA THR A 82 27.62 19.30 -7.81
C THR A 82 27.41 17.81 -8.11
N PHE A 83 27.90 17.31 -9.25
CA PHE A 83 27.83 15.88 -9.58
C PHE A 83 28.54 15.02 -8.52
N TRP A 84 29.71 15.45 -8.06
CA TRP A 84 30.47 14.76 -7.00
C TRP A 84 29.77 14.79 -5.64
N TRP A 85 29.17 15.93 -5.29
CA TRP A 85 28.37 16.07 -4.08
C TRP A 85 27.17 15.13 -4.09
N VAL A 86 26.40 15.12 -5.18
CA VAL A 86 25.23 14.22 -5.34
C VAL A 86 25.66 12.76 -5.26
N ASN A 87 26.76 12.37 -5.93
CA ASN A 87 27.30 11.01 -5.88
C ASN A 87 27.64 10.57 -4.44
N SER A 88 28.29 11.47 -3.69
CA SER A 88 28.70 11.24 -2.31
C SER A 88 27.51 11.14 -1.36
N LEU A 89 26.56 12.08 -1.46
CA LEU A 89 25.30 12.05 -0.72
C LEU A 89 24.51 10.77 -1.02
N ALA A 90 24.41 10.39 -2.29
CA ALA A 90 23.73 9.17 -2.70
C ALA A 90 24.36 7.92 -2.10
N HIS A 91 25.70 7.86 -2.00
CA HIS A 91 26.36 6.73 -1.35
C HIS A 91 26.12 6.69 0.17
N ILE A 92 26.24 7.84 0.86
CA ILE A 92 25.98 7.94 2.31
C ILE A 92 24.56 7.48 2.61
N LEU A 93 23.59 7.96 1.83
CA LEU A 93 22.18 7.59 2.02
C LEU A 93 21.92 6.14 1.63
N PHE A 94 22.55 5.62 0.58
CA PHE A 94 22.47 4.20 0.24
C PHE A 94 22.92 3.30 1.41
N VAL A 95 24.09 3.56 1.98
CA VAL A 95 24.62 2.77 3.12
C VAL A 95 23.72 2.91 4.34
N ARG A 96 23.28 4.13 4.66
CA ARG A 96 22.35 4.39 5.78
C ARG A 96 21.03 3.62 5.61
N TYR A 97 20.49 3.59 4.40
CA TYR A 97 19.21 2.96 4.15
C TYR A 97 19.28 1.45 3.90
N TYR A 98 20.46 0.87 3.64
CA TYR A 98 20.59 -0.53 3.22
C TYR A 98 19.90 -1.52 4.18
N HIS A 99 20.21 -1.44 5.48
CA HIS A 99 19.57 -2.27 6.51
C HIS A 99 18.26 -1.67 7.04
N HIS A 100 18.04 -0.38 6.85
CA HIS A 100 16.82 0.30 7.31
C HIS A 100 15.63 -0.03 6.41
N ASN A 101 15.77 0.20 5.09
CA ASN A 101 14.79 -0.12 4.06
C ASN A 101 15.49 -0.23 2.70
N ILE A 102 15.65 -1.45 2.20
CA ILE A 102 16.36 -1.74 0.95
C ILE A 102 15.78 -1.01 -0.28
N PHE A 103 14.48 -0.70 -0.31
CA PHE A 103 13.86 0.01 -1.43
C PHE A 103 14.21 1.50 -1.44
N LYS A 104 14.38 2.11 -0.24
CA LYS A 104 14.96 3.45 -0.11
C LYS A 104 16.44 3.44 -0.53
N ALA A 105 17.18 2.41 -0.13
CA ALA A 105 18.57 2.22 -0.55
C ALA A 105 18.69 2.11 -2.07
N GLU A 106 17.86 1.28 -2.72
CA GLU A 106 17.84 1.12 -4.19
C GLU A 106 17.66 2.46 -4.91
N LYS A 107 16.77 3.34 -4.41
CA LYS A 107 16.56 4.67 -4.97
C LYS A 107 17.85 5.50 -4.95
N TRP A 108 18.57 5.51 -3.84
CA TRP A 108 19.83 6.24 -3.71
C TRP A 108 20.96 5.60 -4.53
N LEU A 109 20.99 4.26 -4.63
CA LEU A 109 21.94 3.59 -5.51
C LEU A 109 21.72 3.98 -6.98
N LYS A 110 20.47 4.09 -7.44
CA LYS A 110 20.17 4.57 -8.80
C LYS A 110 20.74 5.98 -9.05
N VAL A 111 20.62 6.88 -8.08
CA VAL A 111 21.22 8.23 -8.17
C VAL A 111 22.74 8.14 -8.27
N LYS A 112 23.38 7.34 -7.40
CA LYS A 112 24.83 7.11 -7.43
C LYS A 112 25.28 6.62 -8.81
N LEU A 113 24.66 5.55 -9.32
CA LEU A 113 25.01 4.94 -10.60
C LEU A 113 24.84 5.90 -11.78
N PHE A 114 23.79 6.73 -11.74
CA PHE A 114 23.58 7.77 -12.74
C PHE A 114 24.71 8.82 -12.70
N THR A 115 25.07 9.32 -11.51
CA THR A 115 26.15 10.31 -11.35
C THR A 115 27.54 9.78 -11.69
N THR A 116 27.77 8.47 -11.58
CA THR A 116 29.02 7.82 -12.00
C THR A 116 28.97 7.29 -13.44
N LEU A 117 27.91 7.57 -14.18
CA LEU A 117 27.69 7.08 -15.55
C LEU A 117 27.79 5.55 -15.70
N ASN A 118 27.47 4.80 -14.63
CA ASN A 118 27.44 3.34 -14.67
C ASN A 118 26.10 2.85 -15.24
N ILE A 119 25.92 3.09 -16.54
CA ILE A 119 24.65 2.88 -17.25
C ILE A 119 24.21 1.41 -17.22
N ALA A 120 25.16 0.47 -17.30
CA ALA A 120 24.84 -0.97 -17.28
C ALA A 120 24.20 -1.38 -15.94
N ALA A 121 24.82 -1.03 -14.82
CA ALA A 121 24.27 -1.29 -13.49
C ALA A 121 22.96 -0.53 -13.25
N TYR A 122 22.87 0.72 -13.73
CA TYR A 122 21.65 1.52 -13.66
C TYR A 122 20.48 0.88 -14.42
N LYS A 123 20.73 0.36 -15.62
CA LYS A 123 19.73 -0.39 -16.42
C LYS A 123 19.27 -1.65 -15.71
N THR A 124 20.18 -2.38 -15.05
CA THR A 124 19.82 -3.57 -14.26
C THR A 124 18.85 -3.23 -13.12
N LEU A 125 19.09 -2.15 -12.37
CA LEU A 125 18.18 -1.73 -11.30
C LEU A 125 16.82 -1.23 -11.83
N ASN A 126 16.81 -0.58 -12.99
CA ASN A 126 15.59 -0.06 -13.62
C ASN A 126 14.85 -1.05 -14.51
N LYS A 127 15.32 -2.31 -14.60
CA LYS A 127 14.58 -3.36 -15.28
C LYS A 127 13.22 -3.53 -14.59
N ASN A 128 12.15 -3.21 -15.33
CA ASN A 128 10.78 -3.40 -14.90
C ASN A 128 10.45 -4.89 -14.98
N LEU A 129 10.18 -5.50 -13.82
CA LEU A 129 9.87 -6.93 -13.74
C LEU A 129 8.37 -7.20 -13.92
N ASN A 130 7.54 -6.18 -13.75
CA ASN A 130 6.09 -6.22 -13.75
C ASN A 130 5.47 -5.52 -14.98
N MET A 131 6.17 -5.49 -16.12
CA MET A 131 5.55 -5.00 -17.36
C MET A 131 4.42 -5.93 -17.79
N LEU A 132 3.20 -5.38 -17.81
CA LEU A 132 2.02 -6.06 -18.33
C LEU A 132 2.11 -6.13 -19.85
N SER A 133 1.84 -7.31 -20.41
CA SER A 133 1.60 -7.42 -21.84
C SER A 133 0.32 -6.67 -22.22
N ASN A 134 0.14 -6.35 -23.50
CA ASN A 134 -1.11 -5.74 -23.96
C ASN A 134 -2.32 -6.66 -23.73
N LYS A 135 -2.12 -7.99 -23.80
CA LYS A 135 -3.14 -8.99 -23.46
C LYS A 135 -3.54 -8.90 -22.00
N ASP A 136 -2.58 -8.83 -21.08
CA ASP A 136 -2.85 -8.70 -19.63
C ASP A 136 -3.60 -7.40 -19.33
N LYS A 137 -3.24 -6.29 -20.00
CA LYS A 137 -3.96 -5.03 -19.85
C LYS A 137 -5.41 -5.14 -20.31
N LYS A 138 -5.64 -5.75 -21.49
CA LYS A 138 -6.99 -5.95 -22.02
C LYS A 138 -7.83 -6.79 -21.06
N PHE A 139 -7.29 -7.91 -20.59
CA PHE A 139 -7.94 -8.76 -19.59
C PHE A 139 -8.31 -8.00 -18.32
N LEU A 140 -7.40 -7.18 -17.78
CA LEU A 140 -7.68 -6.38 -16.59
C LEU A 140 -8.79 -5.34 -16.82
N PHE A 141 -8.88 -4.76 -18.02
CA PHE A 141 -9.98 -3.85 -18.37
C PHE A 141 -11.31 -4.60 -18.48
N GLU A 142 -11.34 -5.76 -19.13
CA GLU A 142 -12.52 -6.63 -19.21
C GLU A 142 -13.01 -7.05 -17.81
N MET A 143 -12.09 -7.35 -16.87
CA MET A 143 -12.44 -7.62 -15.48
C MET A 143 -13.05 -6.39 -14.78
N GLN A 144 -12.54 -5.19 -15.05
CA GLN A 144 -13.06 -3.96 -14.46
C GLN A 144 -14.44 -3.57 -14.97
N GLU A 145 -14.72 -3.79 -16.25
CA GLU A 145 -16.06 -3.61 -16.84
C GLU A 145 -17.08 -4.54 -16.17
N ALA A 146 -16.63 -5.70 -15.71
CA ALA A 146 -17.42 -6.63 -14.92
C ALA A 146 -17.33 -6.38 -13.39
N GLU A 147 -16.97 -5.16 -13.00
CA GLU A 147 -16.97 -4.65 -11.62
C GLU A 147 -16.05 -5.42 -10.66
N LEU A 148 -14.92 -5.90 -11.19
CA LEU A 148 -13.83 -6.48 -10.42
C LEU A 148 -12.69 -5.47 -10.23
N ILE A 149 -12.35 -5.18 -8.98
CA ILE A 149 -11.17 -4.37 -8.65
C ILE A 149 -9.98 -5.27 -8.35
N PRO A 150 -8.83 -5.10 -9.04
CA PRO A 150 -7.59 -5.76 -8.67
C PRO A 150 -7.17 -5.38 -7.23
N GLN A 151 -6.69 -6.36 -6.49
CA GLN A 151 -6.17 -6.19 -5.14
C GLN A 151 -4.84 -6.95 -4.93
N GLY A 152 -4.38 -6.98 -3.68
CA GLY A 152 -3.20 -7.75 -3.30
C GLY A 152 -1.91 -7.25 -3.95
N ASP A 153 -1.01 -8.19 -4.21
CA ASP A 153 0.32 -7.91 -4.76
C ASP A 153 0.25 -7.41 -6.21
N TYR A 154 -0.75 -7.89 -6.96
CA TYR A 154 -0.97 -7.44 -8.33
C TYR A 154 -1.44 -5.99 -8.37
N ALA A 155 -2.33 -5.56 -7.48
CA ALA A 155 -2.69 -4.15 -7.37
C ALA A 155 -1.49 -3.26 -7.01
N LEU A 156 -0.54 -3.73 -6.18
CA LEU A 156 0.70 -3.01 -5.94
C LEU A 156 1.56 -2.91 -7.21
N ALA A 157 1.67 -3.99 -7.97
CA ALA A 157 2.39 -4.00 -9.24
C ALA A 157 1.76 -3.04 -10.28
N LEU A 158 0.44 -2.97 -10.36
CA LEU A 158 -0.28 -1.99 -11.19
C LEU A 158 -0.10 -0.56 -10.67
N ALA A 159 -0.08 -0.41 -9.35
CA ALA A 159 0.05 0.88 -8.70
C ALA A 159 1.47 1.46 -8.79
N TYR A 160 2.52 0.66 -9.02
CA TYR A 160 3.91 1.12 -9.04
C TYR A 160 4.72 0.44 -10.14
N LYS A 161 5.18 1.22 -11.12
CA LYS A 161 5.96 0.71 -12.27
C LYS A 161 7.29 0.05 -11.86
N ASP A 162 7.81 0.42 -10.70
CA ASP A 162 9.06 -0.09 -10.13
C ASP A 162 8.83 -1.16 -9.04
N TYR A 163 7.66 -1.80 -9.03
CA TYR A 163 7.38 -2.91 -8.13
C TYR A 163 8.39 -4.05 -8.33
N TYR A 164 8.86 -4.60 -7.22
CA TYR A 164 10.14 -5.28 -7.14
C TYR A 164 10.11 -6.76 -7.56
N TYR A 165 8.94 -7.30 -7.88
CA TYR A 165 8.78 -8.64 -8.45
C TYR A 165 7.51 -8.74 -9.30
N LYS A 166 7.43 -9.77 -10.14
CA LYS A 166 6.19 -10.10 -10.86
C LYS A 166 5.32 -11.00 -9.96
N PRO A 167 4.11 -10.58 -9.58
CA PRO A 167 3.20 -11.47 -8.88
C PRO A 167 2.71 -12.58 -9.81
N ASN A 168 2.53 -13.79 -9.26
CA ASN A 168 2.11 -14.98 -10.00
C ASN A 168 0.58 -15.19 -9.99
N LYS A 169 -0.13 -14.40 -9.17
CA LYS A 169 -1.56 -14.49 -8.95
C LYS A 169 -2.19 -13.10 -9.08
N ILE A 170 -3.34 -13.01 -9.74
CA ILE A 170 -4.17 -11.81 -9.75
C ILE A 170 -5.35 -12.03 -8.81
N GLU A 171 -5.46 -11.15 -7.83
CA GLU A 171 -6.55 -11.17 -6.87
C GLU A 171 -7.53 -10.06 -7.20
N PHE A 172 -8.81 -10.36 -7.18
CA PHE A 172 -9.89 -9.41 -7.43
C PHE A 172 -10.85 -9.35 -6.24
N ILE A 173 -11.52 -8.21 -6.11
CA ILE A 173 -12.71 -8.03 -5.29
C ILE A 173 -13.88 -7.81 -6.23
N ALA A 174 -14.93 -8.63 -6.11
CA ALA A 174 -16.19 -8.38 -6.78
C ALA A 174 -16.99 -7.37 -5.95
N ILE A 175 -17.22 -6.19 -6.51
CA ILE A 175 -17.93 -5.12 -5.80
C ILE A 175 -19.45 -5.40 -5.83
N ASN A 176 -19.93 -5.91 -6.96
CA ASN A 176 -21.34 -6.17 -7.19
C ASN A 176 -21.81 -7.48 -6.56
N GLU A 177 -22.88 -7.40 -5.77
CA GLU A 177 -23.60 -8.53 -5.18
C GLU A 177 -24.13 -9.53 -6.23
N ASN A 178 -24.46 -9.04 -7.43
CA ASN A 178 -25.01 -9.80 -8.55
C ASN A 178 -23.92 -10.35 -9.48
N PHE A 179 -22.65 -10.25 -9.07
CA PHE A 179 -21.53 -10.77 -9.83
C PHE A 179 -21.74 -12.24 -10.22
N ASN A 180 -21.82 -12.48 -11.54
CA ASN A 180 -22.01 -13.80 -12.13
C ASN A 180 -20.68 -14.33 -12.69
N PRO A 181 -19.98 -15.22 -11.97
CA PRO A 181 -18.69 -15.74 -12.42
C PRO A 181 -18.77 -16.54 -13.72
N LYS A 182 -19.93 -17.14 -14.04
CA LYS A 182 -20.10 -17.87 -15.31
C LYS A 182 -20.12 -16.94 -16.52
N ALA A 183 -20.67 -15.74 -16.36
CA ALA A 183 -20.70 -14.75 -17.44
C ALA A 183 -19.27 -14.33 -17.83
N ILE A 184 -18.43 -14.07 -16.82
CA ILE A 184 -17.00 -13.76 -17.04
C ILE A 184 -16.23 -14.95 -17.62
N ALA A 185 -16.47 -16.16 -17.12
CA ALA A 185 -15.77 -17.36 -17.60
C ALA A 185 -15.92 -17.54 -19.12
N ASN A 186 -17.16 -17.37 -19.60
CA ASN A 186 -17.51 -17.52 -21.00
C ASN A 186 -16.95 -16.40 -21.89
N SER A 187 -16.82 -15.17 -21.38
CA SER A 187 -16.37 -14.03 -22.17
C SER A 187 -14.86 -13.89 -22.27
N ASN A 188 -14.10 -14.42 -21.30
CA ASN A 188 -12.69 -14.05 -21.10
C ASN A 188 -11.71 -15.24 -21.04
N ASN A 189 -12.09 -16.43 -21.53
CA ASN A 189 -11.27 -17.66 -21.46
C ASN A 189 -10.76 -17.95 -20.03
N LEU A 190 -11.64 -17.81 -19.05
CA LEU A 190 -11.33 -18.03 -17.63
C LEU A 190 -11.78 -19.44 -17.24
N GLU A 191 -10.82 -20.30 -16.92
CA GLU A 191 -11.07 -21.67 -16.47
C GLU A 191 -11.31 -21.67 -14.96
N ILE A 192 -12.57 -21.81 -14.54
CA ILE A 192 -12.90 -21.87 -13.11
C ILE A 192 -12.49 -23.23 -12.55
N SER A 193 -11.48 -23.25 -11.68
CA SER A 193 -10.99 -24.46 -11.02
C SER A 193 -11.78 -24.79 -9.75
N SER A 194 -12.24 -23.78 -9.01
CA SER A 194 -13.13 -23.99 -7.86
C SER A 194 -13.93 -22.74 -7.53
N MET A 195 -15.11 -22.93 -6.94
CA MET A 195 -15.98 -21.85 -6.52
C MET A 195 -16.72 -22.21 -5.24
N ASN A 196 -16.59 -21.38 -4.20
CA ASN A 196 -17.40 -21.48 -2.99
C ASN A 196 -18.22 -20.19 -2.78
N GLU A 197 -18.80 -20.00 -1.59
CA GLU A 197 -19.56 -18.77 -1.32
C GLU A 197 -18.66 -17.53 -1.37
N VAL A 198 -17.41 -17.62 -0.89
CA VAL A 198 -16.50 -16.50 -0.63
C VAL A 198 -15.52 -16.24 -1.77
N PHE A 199 -14.96 -17.29 -2.36
CA PHE A 199 -13.88 -17.25 -3.33
C PHE A 199 -14.24 -18.00 -4.60
N ILE A 200 -13.79 -17.48 -5.72
CA ILE A 200 -13.69 -18.18 -7.00
C ILE A 200 -12.21 -18.26 -7.32
N LYS A 201 -11.72 -19.47 -7.56
CA LYS A 201 -10.38 -19.71 -8.11
C LYS A 201 -10.54 -20.08 -9.56
N ALA A 202 -9.77 -19.41 -10.40
CA ALA A 202 -9.77 -19.61 -11.83
C ALA A 202 -8.34 -19.52 -12.37
N LYS A 203 -8.17 -19.91 -13.62
CA LYS A 203 -6.92 -19.76 -14.36
C LYS A 203 -7.20 -18.98 -15.62
N TYR A 204 -6.36 -17.99 -15.90
CA TYR A 204 -6.33 -17.31 -17.19
C TYR A 204 -4.98 -17.64 -17.81
N GLN A 205 -4.99 -18.51 -18.82
CA GLN A 205 -3.77 -19.11 -19.39
C GLN A 205 -2.96 -19.84 -18.31
N ASP A 206 -1.87 -19.24 -17.83
CA ASP A 206 -0.99 -19.76 -16.78
C ASP A 206 -0.97 -18.91 -15.51
N ILE A 207 -1.86 -17.92 -15.41
CA ILE A 207 -1.95 -17.02 -14.27
C ILE A 207 -3.10 -17.45 -13.36
N ASP A 208 -2.79 -17.66 -12.08
CA ASP A 208 -3.79 -17.95 -11.07
C ASP A 208 -4.64 -16.72 -10.78
N ILE A 209 -5.95 -16.88 -10.79
CA ILE A 209 -6.92 -15.83 -10.51
C ILE A 209 -7.71 -16.22 -9.27
N GLU A 210 -7.86 -15.28 -8.33
CA GLU A 210 -8.78 -15.44 -7.21
C GLU A 210 -9.69 -14.23 -7.09
N ILE A 211 -10.99 -14.47 -7.05
CA ILE A 211 -12.01 -13.42 -6.90
C ILE A 211 -12.66 -13.59 -5.54
N SER A 212 -12.57 -12.57 -4.70
CA SER A 212 -13.28 -12.50 -3.42
C SER A 212 -14.61 -11.79 -3.60
N ARG A 213 -15.71 -12.48 -3.25
CA ARG A 213 -17.08 -12.03 -3.48
C ARG A 213 -17.70 -11.16 -2.38
N PRO A 214 -17.48 -11.42 -1.08
CA PRO A 214 -18.16 -10.67 -0.02
C PRO A 214 -17.46 -9.33 0.31
N ARG A 215 -16.36 -9.02 -0.38
CA ARG A 215 -15.53 -7.85 -0.08
C ARG A 215 -16.07 -6.60 -0.74
N PHE A 216 -15.68 -5.44 -0.22
CA PHE A 216 -16.07 -4.14 -0.76
C PHE A 216 -15.05 -3.06 -0.43
N ILE A 217 -14.69 -2.26 -1.44
CA ILE A 217 -13.83 -1.10 -1.28
C ILE A 217 -14.66 0.15 -1.59
N PRO A 218 -14.95 1.00 -0.59
CA PRO A 218 -15.64 2.26 -0.85
C PRO A 218 -14.88 3.17 -1.82
N LEU A 219 -15.59 3.96 -2.62
CA LEU A 219 -15.01 4.85 -3.64
C LEU A 219 -13.92 5.78 -3.08
N ALA A 220 -14.07 6.26 -1.85
CA ALA A 220 -13.08 7.12 -1.18
C ALA A 220 -11.70 6.44 -1.00
N TYR A 221 -11.65 5.11 -1.03
CA TYR A 221 -10.42 4.33 -0.94
C TYR A 221 -9.93 3.79 -2.28
N GLN A 222 -10.52 4.25 -3.38
CA GLN A 222 -10.13 3.91 -4.74
C GLN A 222 -9.35 5.07 -5.37
N LYS A 223 -8.49 4.76 -6.34
CA LYS A 223 -7.77 5.72 -7.17
C LYS A 223 -7.77 5.25 -8.62
N ASN A 224 -7.86 6.18 -9.55
CA ASN A 224 -7.66 5.87 -10.97
C ASN A 224 -6.17 5.97 -11.30
N LYS A 225 -5.60 4.91 -11.88
CA LYS A 225 -4.23 4.90 -12.38
C LYS A 225 -4.18 4.17 -13.72
N SER A 226 -3.69 4.85 -14.75
CA SER A 226 -3.60 4.29 -16.11
C SER A 226 -4.94 3.74 -16.60
N LYS A 227 -6.04 4.48 -16.34
CA LYS A 227 -7.44 4.11 -16.63
C LYS A 227 -7.96 2.91 -15.83
N MET A 228 -7.21 2.42 -14.85
CA MET A 228 -7.63 1.33 -13.96
C MET A 228 -8.01 1.87 -12.58
N ILE A 229 -9.14 1.41 -12.06
CA ILE A 229 -9.54 1.60 -10.66
C ILE A 229 -8.74 0.64 -9.78
N LEU A 230 -7.99 1.20 -8.83
CA LEU A 230 -7.17 0.44 -7.88
C LEU A 230 -7.44 0.93 -6.45
N PRO A 231 -7.20 0.10 -5.41
CA PRO A 231 -7.19 0.59 -4.05
C PRO A 231 -6.08 1.64 -3.87
N ASN A 232 -6.36 2.66 -3.06
CA ASN A 232 -5.38 3.68 -2.72
C ASN A 232 -4.23 3.07 -1.90
N LYS A 233 -3.13 3.80 -1.78
CA LYS A 233 -1.90 3.29 -1.15
C LYS A 233 -2.06 2.92 0.34
N ASN A 234 -2.82 3.71 1.09
CA ASN A 234 -3.02 3.52 2.53
C ASN A 234 -3.96 2.35 2.78
N TYR A 235 -4.97 2.17 1.92
CA TYR A 235 -5.83 0.99 1.92
C TYR A 235 -5.03 -0.28 1.57
N LEU A 236 -4.13 -0.24 0.57
CA LEU A 236 -3.23 -1.37 0.29
C LEU A 236 -2.34 -1.72 1.49
N LEU A 237 -1.81 -0.71 2.20
CA LEU A 237 -1.06 -0.92 3.43
C LEU A 237 -1.93 -1.58 4.52
N ALA A 238 -3.14 -1.06 4.72
CA ALA A 238 -4.12 -1.62 5.66
C ALA A 238 -4.44 -3.09 5.35
N LEU A 239 -4.63 -3.45 4.08
CA LEU A 239 -4.85 -4.84 3.67
C LEU A 239 -3.67 -5.74 4.04
N LYS A 240 -2.42 -5.29 3.86
CA LYS A 240 -1.22 -6.06 4.24
C LYS A 240 -1.10 -6.24 5.75
N LEU A 241 -1.51 -5.23 6.53
CA LEU A 241 -1.56 -5.31 7.99
C LEU A 241 -2.61 -6.32 8.48
N GLN A 242 -3.81 -6.29 7.90
CA GLN A 242 -4.86 -7.27 8.18
C GLN A 242 -4.41 -8.69 7.83
N GLN A 243 -3.76 -8.89 6.68
CA GLN A 243 -3.21 -10.19 6.27
C GLN A 243 -2.19 -10.73 7.29
N LEU A 244 -1.28 -9.89 7.81
CA LEU A 244 -0.32 -10.32 8.82
C LEU A 244 -1.00 -10.71 10.15
N LEU A 245 -2.03 -9.99 10.58
CA LEU A 245 -2.81 -10.34 11.78
C LEU A 245 -3.56 -11.66 11.59
N GLN A 246 -4.18 -11.88 10.44
CA GLN A 246 -4.84 -13.15 10.12
C GLN A 246 -3.87 -14.33 10.07
N ILE A 247 -2.66 -14.12 9.54
CA ILE A 247 -1.57 -15.11 9.57
C ILE A 247 -1.21 -15.44 11.02
N TYR A 248 -1.06 -14.42 11.87
CA TYR A 248 -0.77 -14.61 13.29
C TYR A 248 -1.85 -15.43 14.00
N GLN A 249 -3.13 -15.08 13.82
CA GLN A 249 -4.24 -15.87 14.37
C GLN A 249 -4.25 -17.31 13.88
N SER A 250 -3.99 -17.52 12.59
CA SER A 250 -3.93 -18.85 12.01
C SER A 250 -2.82 -19.69 12.63
N LYS A 251 -1.65 -19.09 12.88
CA LYS A 251 -0.55 -19.75 13.60
C LYS A 251 -0.92 -20.08 15.05
N GLN A 252 -1.56 -19.16 15.77
CA GLN A 252 -2.03 -19.40 17.13
C GLN A 252 -3.06 -20.55 17.19
N ALA A 253 -3.87 -20.71 16.15
CA ALA A 253 -4.79 -21.84 15.99
C ALA A 253 -4.12 -23.14 15.48
N GLY A 254 -2.78 -23.23 15.47
CA GLY A 254 -2.03 -24.41 15.05
C GLY A 254 -2.01 -24.67 13.54
N LYS A 255 -2.47 -23.73 12.70
CA LYS A 255 -2.47 -23.91 11.25
C LYS A 255 -1.07 -23.68 10.69
N LYS A 256 -0.67 -24.54 9.74
CA LYS A 256 0.57 -24.38 8.99
C LYS A 256 0.47 -23.15 8.08
N VAL A 257 1.35 -22.17 8.31
CA VAL A 257 1.46 -20.97 7.46
C VAL A 257 2.84 -20.91 6.82
N ALA A 258 2.91 -20.73 5.51
CA ALA A 258 4.16 -20.57 4.80
C ALA A 258 4.88 -19.27 5.23
N GLU A 259 6.15 -19.38 5.63
CA GLU A 259 6.98 -18.23 6.01
C GLU A 259 7.08 -17.19 4.89
N ALA A 260 7.12 -17.66 3.64
CA ALA A 260 7.14 -16.81 2.45
C ALA A 260 5.99 -15.80 2.39
N ASN A 261 4.81 -16.13 2.96
CA ASN A 261 3.68 -15.21 3.01
C ASN A 261 3.94 -14.06 3.98
N ILE A 262 4.60 -14.32 5.11
CA ILE A 262 4.99 -13.29 6.08
C ILE A 262 6.06 -12.40 5.46
N GLU A 263 7.11 -13.00 4.90
CA GLU A 263 8.21 -12.27 4.26
C GLU A 263 7.75 -11.40 3.09
N THR A 264 6.80 -11.89 2.28
CA THR A 264 6.21 -11.13 1.17
C THR A 264 5.41 -9.94 1.68
N ASN A 265 4.59 -10.13 2.72
CA ASN A 265 3.84 -9.04 3.34
C ASN A 265 4.76 -7.98 3.97
N LEU A 266 5.81 -8.38 4.69
CA LEU A 266 6.81 -7.48 5.25
C LEU A 266 7.51 -6.67 4.14
N SER A 267 7.94 -7.35 3.07
CA SER A 267 8.57 -6.70 1.91
C SER A 267 7.62 -5.71 1.24
N ASN A 268 6.33 -6.04 1.10
CA ASN A 268 5.33 -5.14 0.54
C ASN A 268 5.10 -3.91 1.40
N ILE A 269 5.02 -4.08 2.72
CA ILE A 269 4.90 -2.94 3.66
C ILE A 269 6.13 -2.05 3.52
N ALA A 270 7.35 -2.61 3.59
CA ALA A 270 8.58 -1.83 3.42
C ALA A 270 8.63 -1.11 2.06
N PHE A 271 8.15 -1.75 1.00
CA PHE A 271 8.05 -1.14 -0.33
C PHE A 271 7.08 0.05 -0.33
N ILE A 272 5.89 -0.09 0.27
CA ILE A 272 4.91 0.99 0.37
C ILE A 272 5.49 2.15 1.19
N LEU A 273 6.10 1.87 2.36
CA LEU A 273 6.75 2.87 3.19
C LEU A 273 7.89 3.60 2.47
N ALA A 274 8.61 2.93 1.56
CA ALA A 274 9.62 3.58 0.72
C ALA A 274 9.04 4.57 -0.31
N LYS A 275 7.74 4.48 -0.61
CA LYS A 275 7.02 5.45 -1.46
C LYS A 275 6.43 6.60 -0.66
N GLU A 276 6.35 6.47 0.66
CA GLU A 276 5.83 7.51 1.54
C GLU A 276 6.87 8.60 1.78
N LYS A 277 6.43 9.86 1.66
CA LYS A 277 7.24 11.00 2.09
C LYS A 277 7.12 11.18 3.61
N ASN A 278 5.89 11.17 4.11
CA ASN A 278 5.55 11.34 5.52
C ASN A 278 4.50 10.30 5.92
N LEU A 279 4.69 9.66 7.07
CA LEU A 279 3.72 8.71 7.62
C LEU A 279 2.71 9.44 8.50
N CYS A 280 1.42 9.20 8.27
CA CYS A 280 0.34 9.70 9.11
C CYS A 280 -0.44 8.52 9.70
N PHE A 281 -0.11 8.13 10.93
CA PHE A 281 -0.75 7.00 11.60
C PHE A 281 -2.26 7.19 11.75
N LYS A 282 -2.75 8.41 11.96
CA LYS A 282 -4.20 8.71 12.00
C LYS A 282 -4.91 8.27 10.71
N THR A 283 -4.32 8.56 9.54
CA THR A 283 -4.87 8.11 8.25
C THR A 283 -4.75 6.60 8.07
N ILE A 284 -3.62 6.01 8.48
CA ILE A 284 -3.39 4.56 8.39
C ILE A 284 -4.43 3.80 9.23
N ILE A 285 -4.71 4.26 10.45
CA ILE A 285 -5.71 3.64 11.34
C ILE A 285 -7.13 3.80 10.80
N LYS A 286 -7.46 4.96 10.22
CA LYS A 286 -8.74 5.14 9.52
C LYS A 286 -8.89 4.07 8.42
N ASP A 287 -7.91 3.94 7.54
CA ASP A 287 -7.97 2.97 6.43
C ASP A 287 -7.94 1.52 6.95
N PHE A 288 -7.23 1.26 8.06
CA PHE A 288 -7.21 -0.03 8.75
C PHE A 288 -8.58 -0.44 9.29
N LYS A 289 -9.31 0.49 9.93
CA LYS A 289 -10.71 0.28 10.38
C LYS A 289 -11.64 -0.08 9.22
N ASN A 290 -11.48 0.60 8.08
CA ASN A 290 -12.28 0.30 6.88
C ASN A 290 -11.92 -1.10 6.33
N ALA A 291 -10.63 -1.40 6.22
CA ALA A 291 -10.16 -2.73 5.84
C ALA A 291 -10.62 -3.84 6.81
N SER A 292 -10.85 -3.54 8.09
CA SER A 292 -11.45 -4.48 9.05
C SER A 292 -12.88 -4.85 8.67
N ILE A 293 -13.72 -3.88 8.28
CA ILE A 293 -15.10 -4.14 7.83
C ILE A 293 -15.10 -4.98 6.54
N ASP A 294 -14.21 -4.65 5.61
CA ASP A 294 -14.05 -5.41 4.37
C ASP A 294 -13.67 -6.89 4.63
N HIS A 295 -12.72 -7.14 5.55
CA HIS A 295 -12.38 -8.52 5.96
C HIS A 295 -13.45 -9.19 6.83
N TYR A 296 -14.21 -8.42 7.62
CA TYR A 296 -15.30 -8.94 8.43
C TYR A 296 -16.32 -9.69 7.57
N PHE A 297 -16.66 -9.16 6.40
CA PHE A 297 -17.58 -9.85 5.50
C PHE A 297 -17.05 -11.24 5.11
N VAL A 298 -15.80 -11.34 4.66
CA VAL A 298 -15.14 -12.63 4.35
C VAL A 298 -15.20 -13.57 5.55
N ASN A 299 -14.80 -13.06 6.71
CA ASN A 299 -14.67 -13.81 7.95
C ASN A 299 -16.00 -14.37 8.44
N TYR A 300 -17.11 -13.64 8.27
CA TYR A 300 -18.45 -14.12 8.55
C TYR A 300 -18.81 -15.35 7.72
N PHE A 301 -18.60 -15.30 6.41
CA PHE A 301 -18.93 -16.43 5.53
C PHE A 301 -18.00 -17.63 5.70
N LEU A 302 -16.73 -17.40 6.04
CA LEU A 302 -15.77 -18.47 6.35
C LEU A 302 -15.89 -19.02 7.78
N LYS A 303 -16.68 -18.38 8.65
CA LYS A 303 -16.75 -18.67 10.09
C LYS A 303 -15.35 -18.63 10.74
N THR A 304 -14.58 -17.58 10.44
CA THR A 304 -13.24 -17.35 10.98
C THR A 304 -13.21 -16.03 11.73
N PHE A 305 -12.61 -16.00 12.93
CA PHE A 305 -12.54 -14.78 13.73
C PHE A 305 -11.53 -13.77 13.19
N ILE A 306 -11.82 -12.48 13.41
CA ILE A 306 -10.92 -11.33 13.23
C ILE A 306 -10.03 -11.21 14.48
N PHE A 307 -8.87 -10.60 14.34
CA PHE A 307 -7.97 -10.36 15.47
C PHE A 307 -8.55 -9.32 16.44
N GLU A 308 -8.96 -9.76 17.63
CA GLU A 308 -9.50 -8.87 18.68
C GLU A 308 -8.59 -8.72 19.90
N ASP A 309 -7.65 -9.64 20.09
CA ASP A 309 -6.79 -9.69 21.28
C ASP A 309 -5.61 -8.72 21.17
N PHE A 310 -5.91 -7.42 21.29
CA PHE A 310 -4.90 -6.37 21.20
C PHE A 310 -3.89 -6.37 22.36
N GLU A 311 -4.11 -7.17 23.41
CA GLU A 311 -3.12 -7.39 24.47
C GLU A 311 -1.96 -8.27 23.99
N LYS A 312 -2.23 -9.23 23.10
CA LYS A 312 -1.22 -10.09 22.46
C LYS A 312 -0.42 -9.43 21.33
N LEU A 313 -0.54 -8.11 21.15
CA LEU A 313 0.24 -7.39 20.14
C LEU A 313 1.76 -7.49 20.39
N ASN A 314 2.20 -7.63 21.64
CA ASN A 314 3.62 -7.81 21.96
C ASN A 314 4.18 -9.15 21.43
N ASP A 315 3.42 -10.23 21.54
CA ASP A 315 3.80 -11.54 21.01
C ASP A 315 3.81 -11.52 19.48
N PHE A 316 2.82 -10.85 18.89
CA PHE A 316 2.77 -10.64 17.45
C PHE A 316 3.97 -9.83 16.96
N GLN A 317 4.31 -8.74 17.63
CA GLN A 317 5.50 -7.93 17.33
C GLN A 317 6.78 -8.73 17.46
N THR A 318 6.90 -9.58 18.50
CA THR A 318 8.03 -10.48 18.69
C THR A 318 8.15 -11.48 17.52
N MET A 319 7.04 -12.02 17.04
CA MET A 319 7.04 -12.87 15.85
C MET A 319 7.55 -12.09 14.62
N LEU A 320 7.01 -10.90 14.35
CA LEU A 320 7.42 -10.08 13.20
C LEU A 320 8.92 -9.72 13.27
N ASN A 321 9.41 -9.36 14.46
CA ASN A 321 10.81 -9.01 14.68
C ASN A 321 11.76 -10.15 14.29
N LYS A 322 11.42 -11.41 14.60
CA LYS A 322 12.22 -12.58 14.17
C LYS A 322 12.39 -12.63 12.64
N PHE A 323 11.31 -12.38 11.88
CA PHE A 323 11.38 -12.35 10.41
C PHE A 323 12.15 -11.13 9.90
N ILE A 324 11.98 -9.96 10.53
CA ILE A 324 12.70 -8.73 10.18
C ILE A 324 14.21 -8.95 10.39
N ASP A 325 14.61 -9.50 11.54
CA ASP A 325 16.02 -9.77 11.88
C ASP A 325 16.68 -10.79 10.95
N LYS A 326 15.93 -11.83 10.55
CA LYS A 326 16.39 -12.79 9.53
C LYS A 326 16.63 -12.10 8.18
N SER A 327 15.77 -11.16 7.79
CA SER A 327 15.86 -10.46 6.49
C SER A 327 16.92 -9.35 6.44
N LYS A 328 17.30 -8.77 7.59
CA LYS A 328 18.31 -7.70 7.79
C LYS A 328 18.10 -6.39 7.02
N ASN A 329 17.09 -6.28 6.17
CA ASN A 329 16.97 -5.20 5.18
C ASN A 329 15.72 -4.31 5.36
N PHE A 330 14.99 -4.54 6.46
CA PHE A 330 13.70 -3.92 6.74
C PHE A 330 13.58 -3.42 8.19
N ASN A 331 14.67 -2.96 8.81
CA ASN A 331 14.64 -2.53 10.22
C ASN A 331 13.67 -1.37 10.50
N GLU A 332 13.33 -0.55 9.50
CA GLU A 332 12.28 0.47 9.58
C GLU A 332 10.94 -0.10 10.06
N LEU A 333 10.66 -1.36 9.70
CA LEU A 333 9.41 -2.02 10.07
C LEU A 333 9.24 -2.20 11.58
N LYS A 334 10.34 -2.34 12.34
CA LYS A 334 10.26 -2.50 13.80
C LYS A 334 9.60 -1.29 14.45
N TRP A 335 10.15 -0.11 14.15
CA TRP A 335 9.60 1.17 14.61
C TRP A 335 8.19 1.39 14.07
N PHE A 336 7.95 1.10 12.80
CA PHE A 336 6.62 1.25 12.21
C PHE A 336 5.56 0.40 12.91
N PHE A 337 5.84 -0.89 13.18
CA PHE A 337 4.91 -1.77 13.88
C PHE A 337 4.70 -1.36 15.33
N GLU A 338 5.77 -0.94 16.03
CA GLU A 338 5.67 -0.41 17.40
C GLU A 338 4.68 0.77 17.47
N GLN A 339 4.86 1.78 16.60
CA GLN A 339 3.98 2.95 16.56
C GLN A 339 2.56 2.59 16.12
N PHE A 340 2.42 1.70 15.13
CA PHE A 340 1.11 1.24 14.66
C PHE A 340 0.35 0.49 15.77
N PHE A 341 1.00 -0.44 16.48
CA PHE A 341 0.39 -1.20 17.56
C PHE A 341 0.08 -0.33 18.77
N LEU A 342 0.94 0.61 19.13
CA LEU A 342 0.64 1.60 20.16
C LEU A 342 -0.62 2.41 19.82
N THR A 343 -0.77 2.79 18.55
CA THR A 343 -1.95 3.53 18.10
C THR A 343 -3.22 2.65 18.13
N ILE A 344 -3.14 1.39 17.67
CA ILE A 344 -4.26 0.44 17.71
C ILE A 344 -4.69 0.14 19.14
N LYS A 345 -3.75 -0.11 20.04
CA LYS A 345 -4.03 -0.47 21.44
C LYS A 345 -4.83 0.62 22.15
N ASN A 346 -4.61 1.88 21.76
CA ASN A 346 -5.31 3.04 22.32
C ASN A 346 -6.63 3.35 21.61
N ASP A 347 -6.99 2.64 20.54
CA ASP A 347 -8.22 2.88 19.76
C ASP A 347 -9.38 2.01 20.29
N LYS A 348 -10.13 2.56 21.25
CA LYS A 348 -11.28 1.87 21.87
C LYS A 348 -12.37 1.48 20.87
N GLU A 349 -12.64 2.34 19.88
CA GLU A 349 -13.65 2.05 18.86
C GLU A 349 -13.26 0.82 18.03
N LEU A 350 -11.98 0.70 17.63
CA LEU A 350 -11.49 -0.45 16.89
C LEU A 350 -11.57 -1.76 17.70
N SER A 351 -11.20 -1.73 18.98
CA SER A 351 -11.32 -2.87 19.90
C SER A 351 -12.75 -3.34 20.04
N GLN A 352 -13.67 -2.42 20.33
CA GLN A 352 -15.10 -2.72 20.42
C GLN A 352 -15.65 -3.27 19.09
N LEU A 353 -15.27 -2.66 17.97
CA LEU A 353 -15.68 -3.10 16.63
C LEU A 353 -15.28 -4.55 16.36
N HIS A 354 -14.01 -4.91 16.59
CA HIS A 354 -13.52 -6.27 16.36
C HIS A 354 -14.18 -7.30 17.28
N HIS A 355 -14.37 -6.95 18.55
CA HIS A 355 -15.06 -7.81 19.51
C HIS A 355 -16.50 -8.11 19.06
N LEU A 356 -17.25 -7.08 18.67
CA LEU A 356 -18.63 -7.25 18.20
C LEU A 356 -18.71 -8.02 16.88
N MET A 357 -17.78 -7.79 15.95
CA MET A 357 -17.66 -8.58 14.73
C MET A 357 -17.49 -10.08 15.04
N ASN A 358 -16.60 -10.43 15.97
CA ASN A 358 -16.40 -11.82 16.36
C ASN A 358 -17.60 -12.45 17.06
N LYS A 359 -18.30 -11.68 17.91
CA LYS A 359 -19.56 -12.11 18.53
C LYS A 359 -20.62 -12.43 17.47
N ILE A 360 -20.73 -11.60 16.43
CA ILE A 360 -21.62 -11.85 15.29
C ILE A 360 -21.19 -13.11 14.52
N ILE A 361 -19.90 -13.28 14.25
CA ILE A 361 -19.37 -14.47 13.55
C ILE A 361 -19.67 -15.74 14.35
N ALA A 362 -19.51 -15.72 15.67
CA ALA A 362 -19.80 -16.85 16.56
C ALA A 362 -21.28 -17.24 16.49
N ASN A 363 -22.18 -16.25 16.43
CA ASN A 363 -23.64 -16.43 16.39
C ASN A 363 -24.21 -16.55 14.96
N LYS A 364 -23.38 -16.82 13.96
CA LYS A 364 -23.77 -16.91 12.54
C LYS A 364 -25.04 -17.74 12.31
N VAL A 365 -25.19 -18.89 12.96
CA VAL A 365 -26.34 -19.79 12.75
C VAL A 365 -27.65 -19.14 13.20
N GLU A 366 -27.66 -18.51 14.36
CA GLU A 366 -28.83 -17.81 14.88
C GLU A 366 -29.21 -16.64 13.98
N ILE A 367 -28.20 -15.89 13.55
CA ILE A 367 -28.34 -14.74 12.67
C ILE A 367 -28.91 -15.17 11.31
N ASP A 368 -28.34 -16.20 10.68
CA ASP A 368 -28.86 -16.78 9.44
C ASP A 368 -30.31 -17.31 9.61
N ASN A 369 -30.63 -17.93 10.75
CA ASN A 369 -31.98 -18.42 11.04
C ASN A 369 -32.99 -17.28 11.23
N LYS A 370 -32.60 -16.20 11.90
CA LYS A 370 -33.43 -14.98 12.02
C LYS A 370 -33.71 -14.39 10.64
N TYR A 371 -32.73 -14.43 9.74
CA TYR A 371 -32.91 -14.00 8.35
C TYR A 371 -33.90 -14.88 7.57
N LEU A 372 -33.82 -16.20 7.76
CA LEU A 372 -34.67 -17.16 7.03
C LEU A 372 -36.12 -17.22 7.54
N LYS A 373 -36.36 -16.96 8.84
CA LYS A 373 -37.71 -16.96 9.43
C LYS A 373 -38.60 -15.85 8.88
N ASN A 374 -38.00 -14.74 8.44
CA ASN A 374 -38.72 -13.57 7.93
C ASN A 374 -38.97 -13.62 6.41
N LEU A 375 -38.74 -14.77 5.77
CA LEU A 375 -39.02 -14.98 4.34
C LEU A 375 -40.28 -15.83 4.15
N SER A 376 -41.24 -15.32 3.36
CA SER A 376 -42.41 -16.10 2.93
C SER A 376 -41.98 -17.38 2.18
N SER A 377 -42.64 -18.50 2.50
CA SER A 377 -42.22 -19.87 2.16
C SER A 377 -42.10 -20.19 0.66
N LYS A 378 -42.58 -19.32 -0.25
CA LYS A 378 -42.58 -19.55 -1.71
C LYS A 378 -41.36 -19.00 -2.46
N ASN A 379 -40.55 -18.11 -1.88
CA ASN A 379 -39.41 -17.45 -2.57
C ASN A 379 -38.04 -17.73 -1.92
N LYS A 380 -37.85 -18.90 -1.31
CA LYS A 380 -36.56 -19.34 -0.72
C LYS A 380 -35.52 -19.71 -1.78
N LYS A 381 -35.20 -18.82 -2.73
CA LYS A 381 -33.97 -18.91 -3.52
C LYS A 381 -32.93 -18.01 -2.88
N ARG A 382 -32.12 -18.57 -1.98
CA ARG A 382 -30.91 -17.91 -1.46
C ARG A 382 -29.95 -17.70 -2.64
N ASN A 383 -29.98 -16.54 -3.28
CA ASN A 383 -28.81 -16.08 -4.03
C ASN A 383 -27.80 -15.63 -2.97
N ARG A 384 -26.64 -16.28 -2.92
CA ARG A 384 -25.74 -16.41 -1.75
C ARG A 384 -25.42 -15.13 -0.93
N PHE A 385 -25.57 -13.93 -1.49
CA PHE A 385 -25.33 -12.63 -0.84
C PHE A 385 -26.54 -11.68 -0.81
N LYS A 386 -27.71 -12.10 -1.28
CA LYS A 386 -28.87 -11.23 -1.47
C LYS A 386 -30.11 -11.87 -0.87
N LEU A 387 -30.82 -11.09 -0.06
CA LEU A 387 -32.10 -11.46 0.52
C LEU A 387 -33.21 -10.81 -0.32
N GLN A 388 -34.15 -11.61 -0.81
CA GLN A 388 -35.27 -11.19 -1.64
C GLN A 388 -36.55 -11.24 -0.81
N PHE A 389 -37.19 -10.09 -0.60
CA PHE A 389 -38.50 -9.97 0.02
C PHE A 389 -39.60 -10.08 -1.05
N THR A 390 -40.80 -10.42 -0.61
CA THR A 390 -42.00 -10.51 -1.47
C THR A 390 -42.31 -9.14 -2.05
N ASN A 391 -42.26 -8.09 -1.23
CA ASN A 391 -42.53 -6.71 -1.63
C ASN A 391 -41.70 -5.72 -0.79
N LEU A 392 -41.82 -4.43 -1.12
CA LEU A 392 -41.09 -3.37 -0.43
C LEU A 392 -41.53 -3.19 1.03
N GLN A 393 -42.82 -3.39 1.33
CA GLN A 393 -43.37 -3.24 2.67
C GLN A 393 -42.83 -4.30 3.65
N GLU A 394 -42.66 -5.54 3.19
CA GLU A 394 -42.04 -6.62 3.97
C GLU A 394 -40.58 -6.28 4.28
N LYS A 395 -39.84 -5.74 3.29
CA LYS A 395 -38.47 -5.24 3.51
C LYS A 395 -38.44 -4.11 4.55
N GLN A 396 -39.33 -3.14 4.46
CA GLN A 396 -39.40 -2.02 5.40
C GLN A 396 -39.73 -2.50 6.82
N THR A 397 -40.66 -3.44 6.95
CA THR A 397 -41.01 -4.07 8.23
C THR A 397 -39.81 -4.82 8.82
N TYR A 398 -39.07 -5.54 7.99
CA TYR A 398 -37.82 -6.20 8.40
C TYR A 398 -36.76 -5.18 8.84
N LEU A 399 -36.61 -4.06 8.14
CA LEU A 399 -35.63 -3.02 8.47
C LEU A 399 -35.99 -2.27 9.76
N ALA A 400 -37.26 -2.12 10.09
CA ALA A 400 -37.74 -1.44 11.29
C ALA A 400 -37.31 -2.11 12.62
N GLN A 401 -36.82 -3.35 12.58
CA GLN A 401 -36.27 -4.03 13.76
C GLN A 401 -34.85 -3.53 14.16
N PHE A 402 -34.22 -2.75 13.29
CA PHE A 402 -32.88 -2.20 13.48
C PHE A 402 -32.96 -0.71 13.89
N PRO A 403 -31.96 -0.20 14.63
CA PRO A 403 -31.95 1.22 15.02
C PRO A 403 -31.92 2.14 13.80
N ASN A 404 -32.75 3.19 13.82
CA ASN A 404 -32.84 4.19 12.75
C ASN A 404 -31.58 5.08 12.63
N GLN A 405 -30.72 5.12 13.66
CA GLN A 405 -29.51 5.93 13.68
C GLN A 405 -28.26 5.04 13.78
N PHE A 406 -27.24 5.37 12.98
CA PHE A 406 -25.93 4.75 13.06
C PHE A 406 -25.08 5.41 14.15
N LYS A 407 -24.55 4.59 15.07
CA LYS A 407 -23.65 5.06 16.13
C LYS A 407 -22.21 5.29 15.64
N SER A 408 -21.81 4.61 14.57
CA SER A 408 -20.50 4.81 13.94
C SER A 408 -20.66 5.32 12.50
N GLN A 409 -20.03 6.46 12.23
CA GLN A 409 -19.99 7.05 10.87
C GLN A 409 -19.34 6.08 9.87
N LEU A 410 -18.38 5.27 10.33
CA LEU A 410 -17.74 4.26 9.50
C LEU A 410 -18.76 3.24 8.96
N ILE A 411 -19.62 2.71 9.85
CA ILE A 411 -20.66 1.75 9.48
C ILE A 411 -21.72 2.41 8.59
N ALA A 412 -22.15 3.63 8.93
CA ALA A 412 -23.10 4.40 8.14
C ALA A 412 -22.63 4.57 6.68
N ASN A 413 -21.36 4.94 6.51
CA ASN A 413 -20.75 5.12 5.20
C ASN A 413 -20.72 3.80 4.40
N TYR A 414 -20.39 2.67 5.03
CA TYR A 414 -20.45 1.37 4.34
C TYR A 414 -21.88 1.00 3.97
N TYR A 415 -22.83 1.15 4.90
CA TYR A 415 -24.23 0.78 4.70
C TYR A 415 -24.87 1.54 3.53
N ALA A 416 -24.57 2.83 3.38
CA ALA A 416 -25.05 3.65 2.28
C ALA A 416 -24.66 3.11 0.88
N ASN A 417 -23.57 2.33 0.76
CA ASN A 417 -23.17 1.73 -0.51
C ASN A 417 -23.98 0.47 -0.88
N PHE A 418 -24.69 -0.12 0.08
CA PHE A 418 -25.45 -1.36 -0.10
C PHE A 418 -26.96 -1.18 0.00
N ASN A 419 -27.43 -0.06 0.55
CA ASN A 419 -28.85 0.20 0.69
C ASN A 419 -29.45 0.71 -0.62
N ASN A 420 -30.29 -0.11 -1.27
CA ASN A 420 -31.14 0.33 -2.36
C ASN A 420 -32.60 0.39 -1.88
N GLU A 421 -33.09 1.58 -1.56
CA GLU A 421 -34.44 1.75 -0.99
C GLU A 421 -35.58 1.38 -1.95
N GLN A 422 -35.32 1.35 -3.25
CA GLN A 422 -36.35 1.11 -4.27
C GLN A 422 -36.53 -0.37 -4.60
N GLN A 423 -35.61 -1.23 -4.19
CA GLN A 423 -35.70 -2.68 -4.44
C GLN A 423 -36.22 -3.43 -3.22
N ASN A 424 -37.04 -4.45 -3.46
CA ASN A 424 -37.49 -5.43 -2.46
C ASN A 424 -36.37 -6.44 -2.09
N THR A 425 -35.11 -6.00 -2.14
CA THR A 425 -33.95 -6.84 -1.84
C THR A 425 -32.98 -6.11 -0.93
N ILE A 426 -32.13 -6.88 -0.24
CA ILE A 426 -31.05 -6.33 0.58
C ILE A 426 -29.80 -7.19 0.46
N ASP A 427 -28.65 -6.52 0.35
CA ASP A 427 -27.34 -7.16 0.43
C ASP A 427 -27.09 -7.69 1.86
N MET A 428 -26.60 -8.92 1.97
CA MET A 428 -26.23 -9.52 3.24
C MET A 428 -25.21 -8.67 4.01
N ARG A 429 -24.29 -8.00 3.31
CA ARG A 429 -23.32 -7.06 3.89
C ARG A 429 -24.01 -5.91 4.61
N ALA A 430 -25.11 -5.39 4.06
CA ALA A 430 -25.93 -4.36 4.70
C ALA A 430 -26.55 -4.88 6.01
N ILE A 431 -27.06 -6.11 6.01
CA ILE A 431 -27.64 -6.72 7.22
C ILE A 431 -26.57 -6.91 8.30
N LEU A 432 -25.39 -7.39 7.93
CA LEU A 432 -24.26 -7.55 8.87
C LEU A 432 -23.82 -6.23 9.49
N LEU A 433 -23.89 -5.12 8.75
CA LEU A 433 -23.63 -3.77 9.26
C LEU A 433 -24.73 -3.28 10.21
N LEU A 434 -26.00 -3.60 9.94
CA LEU A 434 -27.11 -3.28 10.82
C LEU A 434 -27.05 -4.05 12.14
N GLU A 435 -26.72 -5.34 12.11
CA GLU A 435 -26.49 -6.13 13.34
C GLU A 435 -25.29 -5.59 14.13
N LEU A 436 -24.21 -5.20 13.45
CA LEU A 436 -23.06 -4.57 14.09
C LEU A 436 -23.42 -3.23 14.74
N ASN A 437 -24.17 -2.37 14.05
CA ASN A 437 -24.66 -1.10 14.60
C ASN A 437 -25.56 -1.30 15.81
N LYS A 438 -26.46 -2.29 15.76
CA LYS A 438 -27.35 -2.64 16.87
C LYS A 438 -26.57 -2.98 18.13
N GLN A 439 -25.54 -3.82 18.00
CA GLN A 439 -24.74 -4.22 19.17
C GLN A 439 -23.85 -3.10 19.72
N LEU A 440 -23.41 -2.16 18.88
CA LEU A 440 -22.72 -0.93 19.33
C LEU A 440 -23.64 -0.05 20.19
N GLY A 441 -24.93 0.03 19.85
CA GLY A 441 -25.90 0.79 20.65
C GLY A 441 -26.08 0.24 22.07
N VAL A 442 -26.17 -1.09 22.21
CA VAL A 442 -26.40 -1.77 23.49
C VAL A 442 -25.23 -1.62 24.48
N THR A 443 -24.02 -1.36 23.98
CA THR A 443 -22.81 -1.27 24.82
C THR A 443 -22.52 0.14 25.34
N ASN A 444 -23.13 1.18 24.78
CA ASN A 444 -22.97 2.57 25.22
C ASN A 444 -24.04 3.03 26.23
N GLU A 445 -24.98 2.16 26.60
CA GLU A 445 -26.07 2.43 27.56
C GLU A 445 -25.79 1.82 28.95
N LYS A 446 -24.52 1.55 29.29
CA LYS A 446 -24.12 1.03 30.60
C LYS A 446 -23.11 1.92 31.29
#